data_AF-A0A2V8Q7F1-F1
#
_entry.id   AF-A0A2V8Q7F1-F1
#
_cell.length_a   1.000
_cell.length_b   1.000
_cell.length_c   1.000
_cell.angle_alpha   90.00
_cell.angle_beta   90.00
_cell.angle_gamma   90.00
#
_symmetry.space_group_name_H-M   'P 1'
#
loop_
_entity.id
_entity.type
_entity.pdbx_description
1 polymer ?
#
loop_
_entity_poly.entity_id
_entity_poly.type
_entity_poly.pdbx_seq_one_letter_code
_entity_poly.pdbx_strand_id
1 'polypeptide(L)' 'RKVAEHGTLATQESNRAFVLMQYFGYLRRNPNDPQDTDYTGYDFWLTKLNQFNGNAVNAEMVKAFILSGEYRHRFGP' A
#
# COMPACT_ATOMS: atom_id res chain seq x y z
N ARG A 1 -18.46 25.25 -7.14
CA ARG A 1 -17.70 23.98 -7.18
C ARG A 1 -17.96 23.33 -5.83
N LYS A 2 -18.94 22.42 -5.73
CA LYS A 2 -19.49 21.92 -4.46
C LYS A 2 -19.62 20.40 -4.59
N VAL A 3 -19.03 19.66 -3.66
CA VAL A 3 -19.45 18.30 -3.23
C VAL A 3 -19.02 17.10 -4.10
N ALA A 4 -18.36 17.27 -5.25
CA ALA A 4 -17.70 16.14 -5.94
C ALA A 4 -16.44 15.62 -5.20
N GLU A 5 -16.02 16.34 -4.16
CA GLU A 5 -14.77 16.10 -3.43
C GLU A 5 -14.91 15.06 -2.33
N HIS A 6 -16.11 14.84 -1.76
CA HIS A 6 -16.25 13.95 -0.60
C HIS A 6 -16.04 12.47 -0.92
N GLY A 7 -16.64 11.97 -2.00
CA GLY A 7 -16.50 10.55 -2.38
C GLY A 7 -15.10 10.22 -2.89
N THR A 8 -14.53 11.10 -3.72
CA THR A 8 -13.17 10.94 -4.25
C THR A 8 -12.12 11.05 -3.14
N LEU A 9 -12.26 12.03 -2.23
CA LEU A 9 -11.36 12.17 -1.08
C LEU A 9 -11.47 10.95 -0.15
N ALA A 10 -12.68 10.49 0.17
CA ALA A 10 -12.87 9.30 1.00
C ALA A 10 -12.22 8.06 0.39
N THR A 11 -12.35 7.86 -0.93
CA THR A 11 -11.68 6.77 -1.64
C THR A 11 -10.16 6.92 -1.61
N GLN A 12 -9.62 8.11 -1.83
CA GLN A 12 -8.18 8.34 -1.79
C GLN A 12 -7.59 8.09 -0.39
N GLU A 13 -8.23 8.59 0.66
CA GLU A 13 -7.81 8.35 2.04
C GLU A 13 -7.93 6.88 2.43
N SER A 14 -9.00 6.20 1.99
CA SER A 14 -9.16 4.76 2.20
C SER A 14 -8.06 3.96 1.49
N ASN A 15 -7.70 4.33 0.27
CA ASN A 15 -6.61 3.69 -0.47
C ASN A 15 -5.26 3.90 0.23
N ARG A 16 -4.97 5.11 0.69
CA ARG A 16 -3.78 5.43 1.50
C ARG A 16 -3.70 4.58 2.77
N ALA A 17 -4.79 4.57 3.55
CA ALA A 17 -4.89 3.77 4.77
C ALA A 17 -4.75 2.27 4.50
N PHE A 18 -5.33 1.78 3.39
CA PHE A 18 -5.20 0.38 2.99
C PHE A 18 -3.75 0.00 2.70
N VAL A 19 -3.00 0.82 1.95
CA VAL A 19 -1.58 0.57 1.69
C VAL A 19 -0.80 0.56 3.01
N LEU A 20 -1.04 1.51 3.92
CA LEU A 20 -0.40 1.53 5.25
C LEU A 20 -0.66 0.25 6.05
N MET A 21 -1.92 -0.23 6.07
CA MET A 21 -2.28 -1.46 6.76
C MET A 21 -1.54 -2.69 6.22
N GLN A 22 -1.25 -2.73 4.92
CA GLN A 22 -0.48 -3.83 4.32
C GLN A 22 0.99 -3.84 4.82
N TYR A 23 1.61 -2.66 4.97
CA TYR A 23 2.94 -2.54 5.56
C TYR A 23 2.96 -3.01 7.02
N PHE A 24 1.96 -2.63 7.81
CA PHE A 24 1.86 -3.08 9.21
C PHE A 24 1.55 -4.58 9.33
N GLY A 25 0.62 -5.09 8.52
CA GLY A 25 0.17 -6.47 8.58
C GLY A 25 1.22 -7.47 8.12
N TYR A 26 1.88 -7.20 6.98
CA TYR A 26 2.85 -8.12 6.39
C TYR A 26 4.28 -7.84 6.84
N LEU A 27 4.73 -6.59 6.76
CA LEU A 27 6.14 -6.26 7.00
C LEU A 27 6.43 -5.88 8.45
N ARG A 28 5.38 -5.64 9.26
CA ARG A 28 5.45 -5.18 10.66
C ARG A 28 6.36 -3.96 10.85
N ARG A 29 6.38 -3.06 9.86
CA ARG A 29 7.17 -1.82 9.87
C ARG A 29 6.41 -0.65 9.27
N ASN A 30 6.89 0.56 9.51
CA ASN A 30 6.43 1.74 8.81
C ASN A 30 6.98 1.75 7.37
N PRO A 31 6.28 2.38 6.40
CA PRO A 31 6.78 2.53 5.03
C PRO A 31 8.05 3.39 4.92
N ASN A 32 8.38 4.17 5.96
CA ASN A 32 9.56 5.04 6.06
C ASN A 32 10.54 4.59 7.17
N ASP A 33 10.47 3.31 7.56
CA ASP A 33 11.46 2.72 8.47
C ASP A 33 12.86 2.82 7.83
N PRO A 34 13.97 3.01 8.57
CA PRO A 34 15.29 3.41 8.05
C PRO A 34 15.89 2.58 6.89
N GLN A 35 15.32 1.41 6.59
CA GLN A 35 15.66 0.59 5.42
C GLN A 35 15.06 1.13 4.10
N ASP A 36 14.00 1.95 4.16
CA ASP A 36 13.37 2.71 3.07
C ASP A 36 13.47 4.22 3.43
N THR A 37 14.53 4.89 2.99
CA THR A 37 14.72 6.34 3.25
C THR A 37 13.81 7.23 2.41
N ASP A 38 13.16 6.69 1.38
CA ASP A 38 12.28 7.42 0.49
C ASP A 38 10.99 6.64 0.33
N TYR A 39 9.84 7.28 0.59
CA TYR A 39 8.47 6.75 0.50
C TYR A 39 8.08 6.13 -0.86
N THR A 40 9.03 5.96 -1.77
CA THR A 40 8.95 5.34 -3.10
C THR A 40 8.15 4.03 -3.13
N GLY A 41 8.37 3.12 -2.18
CA GLY A 41 7.59 1.88 -2.10
C GLY A 41 6.11 2.13 -1.82
N TYR A 42 5.82 3.03 -0.88
CA TYR A 42 4.45 3.41 -0.53
C TYR A 42 3.74 4.11 -1.70
N ASP A 43 4.39 5.09 -2.33
CA ASP A 43 3.86 5.80 -3.49
C ASP A 43 3.62 4.85 -4.67
N PHE A 44 4.56 3.94 -4.95
CA PHE A 44 4.37 2.91 -5.98
C PHE A 44 3.09 2.10 -5.75
N TRP A 45 2.89 1.60 -4.54
CA TRP A 45 1.72 0.79 -4.20
C TRP A 45 0.42 1.59 -4.20
N LEU A 46 0.47 2.84 -3.74
CA LEU A 46 -0.68 3.74 -3.78
C LEU A 46 -1.07 4.08 -5.22
N THR A 47 -0.12 4.43 -6.08
CA THR A 47 -0.35 4.67 -7.51
C THR A 47 -0.94 3.42 -8.17
N LYS A 48 -0.37 2.24 -7.91
CA LYS A 48 -0.88 0.98 -8.47
C LYS A 48 -2.32 0.72 -8.01
N LEU A 49 -2.62 0.85 -6.72
CA LEU A 49 -3.97 0.67 -6.20
C LEU A 49 -4.98 1.62 -6.84
N ASN A 50 -4.59 2.88 -7.06
CA ASN A 50 -5.42 3.86 -7.74
C ASN A 50 -5.65 3.52 -9.22
N GLN A 51 -4.65 2.99 -9.93
CA GLN A 51 -4.79 2.52 -11.31
C GLN A 51 -5.79 1.37 -11.46
N PHE A 52 -5.94 0.55 -10.41
CA PHE A 52 -6.91 -0.54 -10.36
C PHE A 52 -8.20 -0.17 -9.59
N ASN A 53 -8.52 1.13 -9.47
CA ASN A 53 -9.74 1.61 -8.82
C ASN A 53 -9.94 1.09 -7.38
N GLY A 54 -8.86 0.93 -6.61
CA GLY A 54 -8.94 0.38 -5.25
C GLY A 54 -9.00 -1.15 -5.17
N ASN A 55 -8.94 -1.85 -6.31
CA ASN A 55 -8.95 -3.31 -6.33
C ASN A 55 -7.55 -3.89 -6.05
N ALA A 56 -7.30 -4.22 -4.77
CA ALA A 56 -6.02 -4.76 -4.31
C ALA A 56 -5.68 -6.15 -4.88
N VAL A 57 -6.68 -6.92 -5.34
CA VAL A 57 -6.48 -8.22 -5.99
C VAL A 57 -5.93 -8.01 -7.39
N ASN A 58 -6.54 -7.13 -8.18
CA ASN A 58 -6.07 -6.77 -9.51
C ASN A 58 -4.72 -6.05 -9.46
N ALA A 59 -4.47 -5.25 -8.42
CA ALA A 59 -3.17 -4.64 -8.18
C ALA A 59 -2.10 -5.65 -7.69
N GLU A 60 -2.46 -6.92 -7.47
CA GLU A 60 -1.62 -7.99 -6.93
C GLU A 60 -0.86 -7.60 -5.64
N MET A 61 -1.42 -6.71 -4.83
CA MET A 61 -0.70 -6.14 -3.68
C MET A 61 -0.35 -7.20 -2.64
N VAL A 62 -1.35 -7.95 -2.15
CA VAL A 62 -1.15 -8.96 -1.10
C VAL A 62 -0.09 -9.98 -1.51
N LYS A 63 -0.18 -10.49 -2.74
CA LYS A 63 0.76 -11.46 -3.29
C LYS A 63 2.18 -10.89 -3.32
N ALA A 64 2.34 -9.64 -3.79
CA ALA A 64 3.65 -9.03 -3.88
C ALA A 64 4.30 -8.79 -2.50
N PHE A 65 3.52 -8.43 -1.49
CA PHE A 65 4.04 -8.28 -0.12
C PHE A 65 4.53 -9.61 0.45
N ILE A 66 3.76 -10.70 0.33
CA ILE A 66 4.13 -12.02 0.83
C ILE A 66 5.32 -12.62 0.05
N LEU A 67 5.41 -12.36 -1.26
CA LEU A 67 6.51 -12.82 -2.10
C LEU A 67 7.75 -11.92 -2.02
N SER A 68 7.65 -10.75 -1.38
CA SER A 68 8.77 -9.82 -1.27
C SER A 68 9.96 -10.51 -0.58
N GLY A 69 11.17 -10.18 -1.05
CA GLY A 69 12.40 -10.71 -0.47
C GLY A 69 12.49 -10.41 1.02
N GLU A 70 12.04 -9.22 1.44
CA GLU A 70 12.00 -8.83 2.84
C GLU A 70 11.05 -9.70 3.68
N TYR A 71 9.79 -9.88 3.24
CA TYR A 71 8.84 -10.72 3.98
C TYR A 71 9.36 -12.15 4.12
N ARG A 72 9.89 -12.71 3.03
CA ARG A 72 10.48 -14.06 3.05
C ARG A 72 11.71 -14.16 3.94
N HIS A 73 12.56 -13.15 3.94
CA HIS A 73 13.76 -13.13 4.78
C HIS A 73 13.44 -13.00 6.27
N ARG A 74 12.39 -12.25 6.64
CA ARG A 74 12.02 -12.00 8.04
C ARG A 74 11.01 -13.00 8.60
N PHE A 75 10.09 -13.48 7.77
CA PHE A 75 8.91 -14.25 8.19
C PHE A 75 8.61 -15.47 7.30
N GLY A 76 9.42 -15.72 6.27
CA GLY A 76 9.32 -16.94 5.46
C GLY A 76 9.85 -18.18 6.22
N PRO A 77 9.48 -19.39 5.78
CA PRO A 77 10.00 -20.64 6.32
C PRO A 77 11.49 -20.85 6.02
#